data_AF-A0A3N5FQA6-F1
#
_entry.id   AF-A0A3N5FQA6-F1
#
_cell.length_a   1.000
_cell.length_b   1.000
_cell.length_c   1.000
_cell.angle_alpha   90.00
_cell.angle_beta   90.00
_cell.angle_gamma   90.00
#
_symmetry.space_group_name_H-M   'P 1'
#
loop_
_entity.id
_entity.type
_entity.pdbx_description
1 polymer ?
#
loop_
_entity_poly.entity_id
_entity_poly.type
_entity_poly.pdbx_seq_one_letter_code
_entity_poly.pdbx_strand_id
1 'polypeptide(L)'
;MSGLPAKRGGPGIAPRQRVLGESEIHNAPGQPAVFCRVGTYPSFLKMILDRLSVQPPSTKEGGLRRLPLSHWNATDSESWLQALLQAWAVAGDVLTFYTERIVNEAYLRTALEDLSVRELVRALDYSPQPGTAARAPLAFTVADVAGLPTQVTIPRRTTRIQSLPIRQNAPQTWETLEDLEARVEWNELRPALDADVPVPALTGAATSLTLRGAVAGLDAGTPLLLGGRVPEEDGGGPVGFLRAIERFEFLLGSGGEPLTRLTWQGELDGSRPDGTVIADGLGAAVLRRRCQLFGCDAPAWSDLPPDVARRYSSVV
;
A
#
# COMPACT_ATOMS: atom_id res chain seq x y z
N MET A 1 -17.07 -98.59 4.09
CA MET A 1 -17.16 -98.08 2.70
C MET A 1 -18.42 -97.23 2.57
N SER A 2 -18.27 -96.11 1.87
CA SER A 2 -19.30 -95.19 1.35
C SER A 2 -19.28 -93.81 2.01
N GLY A 3 -18.43 -92.94 1.44
CA GLY A 3 -18.43 -91.51 1.70
C GLY A 3 -19.59 -90.83 0.98
N LEU A 4 -20.23 -89.88 1.66
CA LEU A 4 -21.15 -88.91 1.08
C LEU A 4 -20.37 -87.62 0.77
N PRO A 5 -20.53 -87.02 -0.42
CA PRO A 5 -19.68 -85.93 -0.86
C PRO A 5 -20.01 -84.62 -0.15
N ALA A 6 -18.95 -83.88 0.18
CA ALA A 6 -18.99 -82.53 0.71
C ALA A 6 -19.82 -81.60 -0.19
N LYS A 7 -20.79 -80.89 0.41
CA LYS A 7 -21.48 -79.75 -0.18
C LYS A 7 -20.43 -78.73 -0.64
N ARG A 8 -20.26 -78.55 -1.95
CA ARG A 8 -19.47 -77.45 -2.51
C ARG A 8 -20.09 -76.14 -2.04
N GLY A 9 -19.37 -75.40 -1.21
CA GLY A 9 -19.70 -74.01 -0.90
C GLY A 9 -19.77 -73.23 -2.20
N GLY A 10 -20.90 -72.60 -2.47
CA GLY A 10 -21.01 -71.64 -3.55
C GLY A 10 -20.00 -70.50 -3.35
N PRO A 11 -19.51 -69.86 -4.42
CA PRO A 11 -18.55 -68.77 -4.29
C PRO A 11 -19.16 -67.69 -3.40
N GLY A 12 -18.53 -67.46 -2.25
CA GLY A 12 -18.89 -66.37 -1.35
C GLY A 12 -18.84 -65.07 -2.15
N ILE A 13 -19.97 -64.39 -2.24
CA ILE A 13 -20.04 -63.05 -2.82
C ILE A 13 -19.21 -62.18 -1.88
N ALA A 14 -17.99 -61.85 -2.30
CA ALA A 14 -17.16 -60.89 -1.60
C ALA A 14 -18.00 -59.61 -1.38
N PRO A 15 -17.99 -59.01 -0.18
CA PRO A 15 -18.63 -57.72 0.04
C PRO A 15 -18.06 -56.74 -1.00
N ARG A 16 -18.93 -56.28 -1.91
CA ARG A 16 -18.54 -55.41 -3.03
C ARG A 16 -17.90 -54.15 -2.46
N GLN A 17 -16.64 -53.92 -2.81
CA GLN A 17 -15.84 -52.79 -2.37
C GLN A 17 -16.62 -51.48 -2.52
N ARG A 18 -16.57 -50.66 -1.47
CA ARG A 18 -17.08 -49.30 -1.41
C ARG A 18 -16.51 -48.54 -2.62
N VAL A 19 -17.36 -48.24 -3.60
CA VAL A 19 -16.98 -47.53 -4.82
C VAL A 19 -16.64 -46.10 -4.42
N LEU A 20 -15.33 -45.81 -4.45
CA LEU A 20 -14.64 -44.57 -4.07
C LEU A 20 -14.48 -44.37 -2.55
N GLY A 21 -13.22 -44.38 -2.10
CA GLY A 21 -12.87 -43.81 -0.80
C GLY A 21 -13.16 -42.32 -0.85
N GLU A 22 -13.91 -41.81 0.13
CA GLU A 22 -13.98 -40.38 0.40
C GLU A 22 -12.53 -39.91 0.57
N SER A 23 -11.99 -39.20 -0.42
CA SER A 23 -10.71 -38.54 -0.24
C SER A 23 -10.97 -37.43 0.77
N GLU A 24 -10.50 -37.61 1.99
CA GLU A 24 -10.65 -36.63 3.05
C GLU A 24 -10.02 -35.31 2.60
N ILE A 25 -10.84 -34.30 2.36
CA ILE A 25 -10.37 -32.99 1.92
C ILE A 25 -9.81 -32.27 3.15
N HIS A 26 -8.49 -32.23 3.25
CA HIS A 26 -7.80 -31.57 4.36
C HIS A 26 -7.35 -30.16 3.96
N ASN A 27 -7.81 -29.15 4.71
CA ASN A 27 -7.39 -27.76 4.56
C ASN A 27 -6.41 -27.40 5.69
N ALA A 28 -5.13 -27.24 5.36
CA ALA A 28 -4.14 -26.80 6.32
C ALA A 28 -4.43 -25.37 6.82
N PRO A 29 -4.10 -25.03 8.09
CA PRO A 29 -4.20 -23.66 8.58
C PRO A 29 -3.34 -22.71 7.71
N GLY A 30 -3.81 -21.48 7.47
CA GLY A 30 -3.00 -20.48 6.77
C GLY A 30 -3.08 -20.51 5.23
N GLN A 31 -3.93 -21.35 4.61
CA GLN A 31 -4.12 -21.37 3.15
C GLN A 31 -4.90 -20.17 2.58
N PRO A 32 -4.51 -19.56 1.45
CA PRO A 32 -5.19 -18.40 0.87
C PRO A 32 -6.59 -18.73 0.32
N ALA A 33 -6.97 -20.01 0.24
CA ALA A 33 -8.29 -20.48 -0.12
C ALA A 33 -8.63 -21.77 0.64
N VAL A 34 -9.92 -22.02 0.85
CA VAL A 34 -10.47 -23.29 1.32
C VAL A 34 -10.82 -24.13 0.11
N PHE A 35 -10.19 -25.28 -0.02
CA PHE A 35 -10.54 -26.29 -1.01
C PHE A 35 -11.66 -27.15 -0.43
N CYS A 36 -12.84 -27.12 -1.04
CA CYS A 36 -13.97 -27.98 -0.63
C CYS A 36 -14.72 -28.56 -1.83
N ARG A 37 -14.09 -28.54 -3.01
CA ARG A 37 -14.66 -29.11 -4.21
C ARG A 37 -14.82 -30.63 -4.07
N VAL A 38 -16.05 -31.10 -4.21
CA VAL A 38 -16.39 -32.52 -4.09
C VAL A 38 -15.92 -33.31 -5.32
N GLY A 39 -15.88 -32.68 -6.48
CA GLY A 39 -15.42 -33.31 -7.72
C GLY A 39 -15.40 -32.36 -8.93
N THR A 40 -15.04 -32.92 -10.07
CA THR A 40 -15.11 -32.31 -11.40
C THR A 40 -16.00 -33.14 -12.31
N TYR A 41 -16.39 -32.61 -13.47
CA TYR A 41 -17.20 -33.34 -14.46
C TYR A 41 -16.72 -34.79 -14.71
N PRO A 42 -15.42 -35.06 -15.00
CA PRO A 42 -14.96 -36.43 -15.22
C PRO A 42 -15.14 -37.34 -14.01
N SER A 43 -14.93 -36.80 -12.80
CA SER A 43 -15.09 -37.57 -11.56
C SER A 43 -16.56 -37.91 -11.27
N PHE A 44 -17.48 -36.96 -11.52
CA PHE A 44 -18.90 -37.18 -11.35
C PHE A 44 -19.45 -38.15 -12.38
N LEU A 45 -19.07 -38.01 -13.65
CA LEU A 45 -19.48 -38.94 -14.70
C LEU A 45 -19.01 -40.36 -14.38
N LYS A 46 -17.73 -40.52 -14.00
CA LYS A 46 -17.19 -41.81 -13.58
C LYS A 46 -17.97 -42.38 -12.39
N MET A 47 -18.22 -41.57 -11.36
CA MET A 47 -19.00 -42.00 -10.18
C MET A 47 -20.41 -42.46 -10.56
N ILE A 48 -21.10 -41.71 -11.43
CA ILE A 48 -22.44 -42.04 -11.90
C ILE A 48 -22.42 -43.40 -12.62
N LEU A 49 -21.49 -43.61 -13.56
CA LEU A 49 -21.35 -44.86 -14.30
C LEU A 49 -21.01 -46.04 -13.38
N ASP A 50 -20.05 -45.85 -12.47
CA ASP A 50 -19.64 -46.88 -11.52
C ASP A 50 -20.82 -47.28 -10.62
N ARG A 51 -21.61 -46.32 -10.12
CA ARG A 51 -22.77 -46.63 -9.27
C ARG A 51 -23.94 -47.23 -10.02
N LEU A 52 -24.17 -46.83 -11.27
CA LEU A 52 -25.23 -47.38 -12.11
C LEU A 52 -25.02 -48.89 -12.35
N SER A 53 -23.77 -49.32 -12.49
CA SER A 53 -23.40 -50.74 -12.63
C SER A 53 -23.72 -51.60 -11.39
N VAL A 54 -23.91 -50.97 -10.22
CA VAL A 54 -24.10 -51.63 -8.92
C VAL A 54 -25.53 -51.46 -8.38
N GLN A 55 -26.41 -50.75 -9.09
CA GLN A 55 -27.76 -50.46 -8.62
C GLN A 55 -28.57 -51.77 -8.44
N PRO A 56 -29.09 -52.07 -7.23
CA PRO A 56 -29.85 -53.29 -7.00
C PRO A 56 -31.17 -53.25 -7.79
N PRO A 57 -31.63 -54.39 -8.32
CA PRO A 57 -32.90 -54.47 -9.04
C PRO A 57 -34.04 -53.98 -8.15
N SER A 58 -34.86 -53.04 -8.65
CA SER A 58 -35.99 -52.52 -7.88
C SER A 58 -37.10 -53.58 -7.81
N THR A 59 -37.43 -53.96 -6.57
CA THR A 59 -38.64 -54.69 -6.12
C THR A 59 -38.83 -56.17 -6.45
N LYS A 60 -39.19 -56.91 -5.39
CA LYS A 60 -39.62 -58.32 -5.31
C LYS A 60 -41.07 -58.53 -5.80
N GLU A 61 -41.51 -57.87 -6.86
CA GLU A 61 -42.85 -58.15 -7.41
C GLU A 61 -42.73 -59.07 -8.62
N GLY A 62 -43.07 -60.35 -8.41
CA GLY A 62 -43.31 -61.31 -9.49
C GLY A 62 -42.07 -61.82 -10.24
N GLY A 63 -41.17 -62.53 -9.55
CA GLY A 63 -40.27 -63.56 -10.12
C GLY A 63 -39.20 -63.14 -11.14
N LEU A 64 -39.27 -61.96 -11.73
CA LEU A 64 -38.35 -61.48 -12.75
C LEU A 64 -37.43 -60.43 -12.15
N ARG A 65 -36.18 -60.82 -11.90
CA ARG A 65 -35.09 -59.91 -11.54
C ARG A 65 -34.80 -58.99 -12.72
N ARG A 66 -35.52 -57.86 -12.84
CA ARG A 66 -35.20 -56.82 -13.83
C ARG A 66 -33.97 -56.06 -13.33
N LEU A 67 -32.85 -56.27 -14.00
CA LEU A 67 -31.71 -55.36 -13.91
C LEU A 67 -32.09 -54.13 -14.75
N PRO A 68 -32.40 -52.97 -14.14
CA PRO A 68 -32.59 -51.76 -14.94
C PRO A 68 -31.35 -51.55 -15.80
N LEU A 69 -31.54 -51.18 -17.07
CA LEU A 69 -30.47 -50.85 -18.03
C LEU A 69 -29.59 -52.02 -18.51
N SER A 70 -30.05 -53.28 -18.43
CA SER A 70 -29.32 -54.46 -18.93
C SER A 70 -28.95 -54.42 -20.42
N HIS A 71 -29.70 -53.65 -21.22
CA HIS A 71 -29.47 -53.48 -22.66
C HIS A 71 -28.80 -52.15 -23.02
N TRP A 72 -28.47 -51.32 -22.03
CA TRP A 72 -27.86 -50.04 -22.29
C TRP A 72 -26.37 -50.20 -22.59
N ASN A 73 -25.91 -49.53 -23.64
CA ASN A 73 -24.52 -49.50 -24.04
C ASN A 73 -23.90 -48.14 -23.68
N ALA A 74 -22.96 -48.13 -22.75
CA ALA A 74 -22.26 -46.91 -22.29
C ALA A 74 -21.29 -46.33 -23.33
N THR A 75 -21.01 -47.04 -24.43
CA THR A 75 -20.18 -46.54 -25.53
C THR A 75 -20.99 -45.94 -26.68
N ASP A 76 -22.32 -45.94 -26.60
CA ASP A 76 -23.19 -45.34 -27.62
C ASP A 76 -23.26 -43.81 -27.42
N SER A 77 -22.58 -43.06 -28.28
CA SER A 77 -22.51 -41.60 -28.22
C SER A 77 -23.83 -40.91 -28.59
N GLU A 78 -24.72 -41.59 -29.31
CA GLU A 78 -26.03 -41.05 -29.73
C GLU A 78 -27.13 -41.37 -28.71
N SER A 79 -26.79 -42.05 -27.61
CA SER A 79 -27.74 -42.42 -26.57
C SER A 79 -28.17 -41.19 -25.75
N TRP A 80 -29.47 -40.89 -25.75
CA TRP A 80 -30.04 -39.84 -24.90
C TRP A 80 -29.75 -40.08 -23.40
N LEU A 81 -29.60 -41.34 -22.98
CA LEU A 81 -29.27 -41.67 -21.59
C LEU A 81 -27.82 -41.26 -21.26
N GLN A 82 -26.88 -41.47 -22.19
CA GLN A 82 -25.50 -40.99 -22.05
C GLN A 82 -25.49 -39.46 -21.87
N ALA A 83 -26.22 -38.74 -22.72
CA ALA A 83 -26.35 -37.28 -22.63
C ALA A 83 -26.96 -36.83 -21.29
N LEU A 84 -27.96 -37.55 -20.77
CA LEU A 84 -28.56 -37.27 -19.46
C LEU A 84 -27.56 -37.44 -18.31
N LEU A 85 -26.76 -38.51 -18.31
CA LEU A 85 -25.74 -38.73 -17.28
C LEU A 85 -24.63 -37.67 -17.33
N GLN A 86 -24.23 -37.28 -18.54
CA GLN A 86 -23.29 -36.17 -18.75
C GLN A 86 -23.87 -34.85 -18.24
N ALA A 87 -25.14 -34.55 -18.52
CA ALA A 87 -25.81 -33.34 -18.03
C ALA A 87 -25.81 -33.28 -16.49
N TRP A 88 -26.08 -34.40 -15.81
CA TRP A 88 -25.99 -34.47 -14.34
C TRP A 88 -24.56 -34.31 -13.81
N ALA A 89 -23.56 -34.84 -14.51
CA ALA A 89 -22.17 -34.61 -14.15
C ALA A 89 -21.76 -33.14 -14.29
N VAL A 90 -22.24 -32.45 -15.33
CA VAL A 90 -22.03 -30.99 -15.51
C VAL A 90 -22.72 -30.22 -14.37
N ALA A 91 -23.97 -30.56 -14.05
CA ALA A 91 -24.69 -29.93 -12.94
C ALA A 91 -23.92 -30.08 -11.62
N GLY A 92 -23.36 -31.26 -11.34
CA GLY A 92 -22.50 -31.50 -10.18
C GLY A 92 -21.27 -30.61 -10.14
N ASP A 93 -20.54 -30.49 -11.26
CA ASP A 93 -19.34 -29.64 -11.37
C ASP A 93 -19.65 -28.15 -11.15
N VAL A 94 -20.73 -27.66 -11.75
CA VAL A 94 -21.19 -26.28 -11.59
C VAL A 94 -21.58 -25.99 -10.14
N LEU A 95 -22.36 -26.88 -9.52
CA LEU A 95 -22.80 -26.70 -8.12
C LEU A 95 -21.62 -26.70 -7.15
N THR A 96 -20.66 -27.60 -7.31
CA THR A 96 -19.51 -27.64 -6.42
C THR A 96 -18.56 -26.47 -6.65
N PHE A 97 -18.45 -25.94 -7.87
CA PHE A 97 -17.71 -24.72 -8.16
C PHE A 97 -18.30 -23.51 -7.41
N TYR A 98 -19.62 -23.31 -7.47
CA TYR A 98 -20.26 -22.20 -6.77
C TYR A 98 -20.21 -22.37 -5.25
N THR A 99 -20.38 -23.60 -4.75
CA THR A 99 -20.27 -23.89 -3.31
C THR A 99 -18.89 -23.54 -2.79
N GLU A 100 -17.83 -23.93 -3.51
CA GLU A 100 -16.45 -23.58 -3.17
C GLU A 100 -16.23 -22.06 -3.12
N ARG A 101 -16.79 -21.31 -4.07
CA ARG A 101 -16.70 -19.85 -4.07
C ARG A 101 -17.46 -19.22 -2.88
N ILE A 102 -18.67 -19.69 -2.58
CA ILE A 102 -19.46 -19.23 -1.43
C ILE A 102 -18.73 -19.49 -0.11
N VAL A 103 -18.13 -20.67 0.05
CA VAL A 103 -17.36 -21.02 1.26
C VAL A 103 -16.14 -20.12 1.41
N ASN A 104 -15.44 -19.79 0.33
CA ASN A 104 -14.30 -18.87 0.40
C ASN A 104 -14.72 -17.45 0.79
N GLU A 105 -15.90 -16.98 0.42
CA GLU A 105 -16.45 -15.69 0.87
C GLU A 105 -16.85 -15.67 2.35
N ALA A 106 -16.97 -16.83 3.01
CA ALA A 106 -17.42 -16.93 4.40
C ALA A 106 -16.30 -16.70 5.45
N TYR A 107 -15.04 -16.55 5.04
CA TYR A 107 -13.92 -16.31 5.96
C TYR A 107 -13.12 -15.07 5.56
N LEU A 108 -12.77 -14.24 6.55
CA LEU A 108 -12.10 -12.95 6.32
C LEU A 108 -10.81 -13.03 5.49
N ARG A 109 -10.05 -14.12 5.62
CA ARG A 109 -8.77 -14.27 4.93
C ARG A 109 -8.91 -14.78 3.50
N THR A 110 -10.04 -15.38 3.15
CA THR A 110 -10.28 -15.99 1.82
C THR A 110 -11.32 -15.22 1.00
N ALA A 111 -12.12 -14.36 1.64
CA ALA A 111 -13.12 -13.53 0.97
C ALA A 111 -12.44 -12.53 0.03
N LEU A 112 -12.98 -12.42 -1.19
CA LEU A 112 -12.47 -11.50 -2.21
C LEU A 112 -13.41 -10.31 -2.42
N GLU A 113 -14.71 -10.50 -2.21
CA GLU A 113 -15.69 -9.44 -2.40
C GLU A 113 -15.70 -8.49 -1.19
N ASP A 114 -15.63 -7.18 -1.46
CA ASP A 114 -15.64 -6.14 -0.42
C ASP A 114 -16.93 -6.19 0.44
N LEU A 115 -18.06 -6.59 -0.16
CA LEU A 115 -19.30 -6.80 0.59
C LEU A 115 -19.16 -7.92 1.63
N SER A 116 -18.60 -9.08 1.24
CA SER A 116 -18.40 -10.21 2.16
C SER A 116 -17.50 -9.82 3.33
N VAL A 117 -16.38 -9.15 3.03
CA VAL A 117 -15.46 -8.68 4.07
C VAL A 117 -16.16 -7.73 5.03
N ARG A 118 -16.94 -6.75 4.52
CA ARG A 118 -17.69 -5.79 5.34
C ARG A 118 -18.71 -6.47 6.25
N GLU A 119 -19.48 -7.43 5.74
CA GLU A 119 -20.48 -8.15 6.53
C GLU A 119 -19.81 -9.03 7.59
N LEU A 120 -18.70 -9.70 7.26
CA LEU A 120 -17.93 -10.50 8.22
C LEU A 120 -17.33 -9.66 9.35
N VAL A 121 -16.76 -8.48 9.06
CA VAL A 121 -16.22 -7.62 10.11
C VAL A 121 -17.32 -6.91 10.91
N ARG A 122 -18.48 -6.63 10.30
CA ARG A 122 -19.65 -6.11 11.02
C ARG A 122 -20.16 -7.07 12.09
N ALA A 123 -20.08 -8.38 11.84
CA ALA A 123 -20.39 -9.39 12.86
C ALA A 123 -19.44 -9.34 14.08
N LEU A 124 -18.29 -8.68 13.96
CA LEU A 124 -17.34 -8.41 15.04
C LEU A 124 -17.52 -7.01 15.66
N ASP A 125 -18.65 -6.35 15.41
CA ASP A 125 -18.92 -4.94 15.76
C ASP A 125 -17.89 -3.94 15.18
N TYR A 126 -17.21 -4.32 14.09
CA TYR A 126 -16.30 -3.43 13.37
C TYR A 126 -16.94 -2.95 12.06
N SER A 127 -17.01 -1.63 11.90
CA SER A 127 -17.36 -1.00 10.62
C SER A 127 -16.16 -0.26 10.06
N PRO A 128 -15.63 -0.66 8.88
CA PRO A 128 -14.58 0.10 8.21
C PRO A 128 -15.01 1.57 8.05
N GLN A 129 -14.08 2.49 8.27
CA GLN A 129 -14.37 3.91 8.07
C GLN A 129 -14.62 4.16 6.58
N PRO A 130 -15.69 4.91 6.24
CA PRO A 130 -15.91 5.29 4.85
C PRO A 130 -14.76 6.20 4.38
N GLY A 131 -14.64 6.38 3.06
CA GLY A 131 -13.75 7.42 2.52
C GLY A 131 -14.13 8.78 3.12
N THR A 132 -13.26 9.35 3.95
CA THR A 132 -13.49 10.65 4.58
C THR A 132 -12.95 11.76 3.69
N ALA A 133 -13.68 12.87 3.59
CA ALA A 133 -13.19 14.07 2.92
C ALA A 133 -11.91 14.59 3.60
N ALA A 134 -10.98 15.10 2.80
CA ALA A 134 -9.79 15.77 3.32
C ALA A 134 -10.18 17.02 4.11
N ARG A 135 -9.37 17.37 5.12
CA ARG A 135 -9.53 18.57 5.94
C ARG A 135 -8.21 19.32 5.99
N ALA A 136 -8.27 20.64 5.91
CA ALA A 136 -7.11 21.50 6.01
C ALA A 136 -7.46 22.75 6.84
N PRO A 137 -6.55 23.25 7.70
CA PRO A 137 -6.73 24.53 8.35
C PRO A 137 -6.65 25.67 7.32
N LEU A 138 -7.50 26.67 7.46
CA LEU A 138 -7.52 27.87 6.62
C LEU A 138 -7.43 29.10 7.52
N ALA A 139 -6.58 30.05 7.13
CA ALA A 139 -6.46 31.35 7.80
C ALA A 139 -7.01 32.44 6.87
N PHE A 140 -7.86 33.30 7.42
CA PHE A 140 -8.41 34.46 6.72
C PHE A 140 -7.80 35.73 7.29
N THR A 141 -7.46 36.67 6.42
CA THR A 141 -7.11 38.04 6.83
C THR A 141 -8.29 38.94 6.52
N VAL A 142 -8.81 39.64 7.53
CA VAL A 142 -9.91 40.60 7.38
C VAL A 142 -9.34 41.95 6.97
N ALA A 143 -9.89 42.59 5.94
CA ALA A 143 -9.42 43.91 5.52
C ALA A 143 -9.70 44.97 6.60
N ASP A 144 -8.65 45.69 7.02
CA ASP A 144 -8.76 46.81 7.96
C ASP A 144 -8.84 48.13 7.19
N VAL A 145 -10.07 48.55 6.87
CA VAL A 145 -10.33 49.78 6.12
C VAL A 145 -11.44 50.59 6.80
N ALA A 146 -11.23 51.90 6.93
CA ALA A 146 -12.21 52.81 7.51
C ALA A 146 -13.56 52.72 6.79
N GLY A 147 -14.63 52.48 7.54
CA GLY A 147 -16.00 52.34 7.03
C GLY A 147 -16.46 50.90 6.79
N LEU A 148 -15.60 49.90 6.97
CA LEU A 148 -15.99 48.48 6.99
C LEU A 148 -16.19 47.97 8.43
N PRO A 149 -16.99 46.90 8.62
CA PRO A 149 -17.13 46.27 9.93
C PRO A 149 -15.83 45.60 10.37
N THR A 150 -15.49 45.71 11.65
CA THR A 150 -14.29 45.11 12.26
C THR A 150 -14.46 43.63 12.58
N GLN A 151 -15.67 43.11 12.45
CA GLN A 151 -16.04 41.71 12.66
C GLN A 151 -16.92 41.22 11.49
N VAL A 152 -16.59 40.06 10.94
CA VAL A 152 -17.28 39.44 9.82
C VAL A 152 -17.52 37.96 10.12
N THR A 153 -18.72 37.47 9.82
CA THR A 153 -19.01 36.04 9.87
C THR A 153 -18.76 35.42 8.50
N ILE A 154 -17.94 34.38 8.44
CA ILE A 154 -17.71 33.56 7.26
C ILE A 154 -18.64 32.35 7.36
N PRO A 155 -19.74 32.29 6.60
CA PRO A 155 -20.73 31.24 6.75
C PRO A 155 -20.20 29.88 6.27
N ARG A 156 -20.66 28.83 6.96
CA ARG A 156 -20.48 27.43 6.59
C ARG A 156 -20.89 27.20 5.14
N ARG A 157 -20.18 26.33 4.41
CA ARG A 157 -20.53 25.82 3.07
C ARG A 157 -20.65 26.85 1.94
N THR A 158 -20.48 28.13 2.24
CA THR A 158 -20.70 29.21 1.26
C THR A 158 -19.38 29.71 0.69
N THR A 159 -18.33 29.73 1.51
CA THR A 159 -16.98 30.11 1.10
C THR A 159 -16.31 28.94 0.39
N ARG A 160 -16.24 29.02 -0.95
CA ARG A 160 -15.55 28.04 -1.78
C ARG A 160 -14.11 28.46 -2.03
N ILE A 161 -13.18 27.56 -1.73
CA ILE A 161 -11.75 27.76 -1.96
C ILE A 161 -11.29 26.69 -2.93
N GLN A 162 -10.49 27.05 -3.93
CA GLN A 162 -9.93 26.11 -4.88
C GLN A 162 -8.44 25.92 -4.66
N SER A 163 -8.01 24.66 -4.62
CA SER A 163 -6.58 24.35 -4.59
C SER A 163 -5.94 24.70 -5.93
N LEU A 164 -4.77 25.32 -5.91
CA LEU A 164 -3.90 25.43 -7.07
C LEU A 164 -3.22 24.07 -7.32
N PRO A 165 -3.49 23.38 -8.45
CA PRO A 165 -2.90 22.07 -8.70
C PRO A 165 -1.41 22.22 -9.07
N ILE A 166 -0.55 21.39 -8.44
CA ILE A 166 0.90 21.39 -8.68
C ILE A 166 1.27 20.53 -9.93
N ARG A 167 0.31 19.82 -10.55
CA ARG A 167 0.47 18.96 -11.75
C ARG A 167 -0.80 19.00 -12.63
N GLN A 168 -0.93 18.10 -13.61
CA GLN A 168 -2.13 17.88 -14.45
C GLN A 168 -3.39 17.39 -13.69
N ASN A 169 -3.47 17.59 -12.38
CA ASN A 169 -4.65 17.23 -11.60
C ASN A 169 -5.71 18.34 -11.71
N ALA A 170 -6.98 17.94 -11.65
CA ALA A 170 -8.08 18.90 -11.59
C ALA A 170 -8.06 19.67 -10.25
N PRO A 171 -8.34 20.99 -10.25
CA PRO A 171 -8.52 21.77 -9.03
C PRO A 171 -9.57 21.14 -8.11
N GLN A 172 -9.25 21.00 -6.83
CA GLN A 172 -10.19 20.52 -5.82
C GLN A 172 -10.90 21.72 -5.18
N THR A 173 -12.21 21.62 -5.02
CA THR A 173 -13.02 22.65 -4.33
C THR A 173 -13.20 22.25 -2.88
N TRP A 174 -12.95 23.21 -1.99
CA TRP A 174 -13.06 23.11 -0.54
C TRP A 174 -14.14 24.04 -0.04
N GLU A 175 -14.73 23.69 1.10
CA GLU A 175 -15.76 24.49 1.76
C GLU A 175 -15.52 24.57 3.28
N THR A 176 -16.04 25.62 3.90
CA THR A 176 -16.02 25.78 5.36
C THR A 176 -16.96 24.79 6.03
N LEU A 177 -16.49 24.13 7.10
CA LEU A 177 -17.24 23.11 7.82
C LEU A 177 -18.23 23.68 8.83
N GLU A 178 -18.00 24.90 9.30
CA GLU A 178 -18.79 25.63 10.30
C GLU A 178 -18.74 27.14 10.02
N ASP A 179 -19.59 27.90 10.73
CA ASP A 179 -19.56 29.36 10.68
C ASP A 179 -18.32 29.84 11.44
N LEU A 180 -17.50 30.68 10.80
CA LEU A 180 -16.29 31.22 11.41
C LEU A 180 -16.50 32.70 11.71
N GLU A 181 -16.22 33.11 12.94
CA GLU A 181 -16.07 34.52 13.27
C GLU A 181 -14.68 34.98 12.86
N ALA A 182 -14.58 36.09 12.14
CA ALA A 182 -13.31 36.70 11.75
C ALA A 182 -13.29 38.15 12.22
N ARG A 183 -12.21 38.55 12.89
CA ARG A 183 -12.04 39.90 13.42
C ARG A 183 -10.76 40.54 12.91
N VAL A 184 -10.79 41.85 12.70
CA VAL A 184 -9.61 42.62 12.30
C VAL A 184 -8.49 42.50 13.34
N GLU A 185 -8.82 42.56 14.63
CA GLU A 185 -7.87 42.37 15.75
C GLU A 185 -7.16 41.00 15.70
N TRP A 186 -7.75 39.98 15.08
CA TRP A 186 -7.16 38.64 14.99
C TRP A 186 -6.15 38.50 13.85
N ASN A 187 -6.06 39.47 12.94
CA ASN A 187 -4.99 39.48 11.94
C ASN A 187 -3.59 39.58 12.59
N GLU A 188 -3.51 40.15 13.79
CA GLU A 188 -2.26 40.27 14.55
C GLU A 188 -1.90 39.00 15.32
N LEU A 189 -2.84 38.04 15.45
CA LEU A 189 -2.55 36.76 16.09
C LEU A 189 -1.53 36.01 15.26
N ARG A 190 -0.34 35.86 15.82
CA ARG A 190 0.69 34.98 15.25
C ARG A 190 0.41 33.56 15.72
N PRO A 191 0.57 32.56 14.83
CA PRO A 191 0.59 31.17 15.26
C PRO A 191 1.56 31.04 16.41
N ALA A 192 1.15 30.38 17.49
CA ALA A 192 2.08 29.93 18.50
C ALA A 192 3.04 28.98 17.79
N LEU A 193 4.25 29.47 17.49
CA LEU A 193 5.35 28.58 17.16
C LEU A 193 5.57 27.77 18.43
N ASP A 194 5.56 26.45 18.32
CA ASP A 194 5.92 25.57 19.43
C ASP A 194 7.27 26.05 19.99
N ALA A 195 7.21 26.78 21.10
CA ALA A 195 8.39 27.36 21.76
C ALA A 195 9.28 26.27 22.37
N ASP A 196 8.80 25.02 22.38
CA ASP A 196 9.43 23.85 23.00
C ASP A 196 10.08 22.88 22.00
N VAL A 197 10.27 23.26 20.73
CA VAL A 197 11.26 22.54 19.91
C VAL A 197 12.60 23.24 20.14
N PRO A 198 13.47 22.73 21.05
CA PRO A 198 14.80 23.28 21.20
C PRO A 198 15.46 23.25 19.83
N VAL A 199 15.79 24.43 19.31
CA VAL A 199 16.57 24.52 18.08
C VAL A 199 17.92 23.87 18.41
N PRO A 200 18.28 22.75 17.76
CA PRO A 200 19.43 21.98 18.18
C PRO A 200 20.70 22.83 18.08
N ALA A 201 21.44 22.88 19.18
CA ALA A 201 22.80 23.38 19.21
C ALA A 201 23.71 22.44 18.42
N LEU A 202 24.62 23.02 17.64
CA LEU A 202 25.55 22.30 16.78
C LEU A 202 26.91 22.24 17.46
N THR A 203 27.39 21.03 17.73
CA THR A 203 28.76 20.77 18.20
C THR A 203 29.69 20.57 17.01
N GLY A 204 30.97 20.89 17.18
CA GLY A 204 31.95 20.66 16.12
C GLY A 204 32.09 19.21 15.65
N ALA A 205 31.91 18.25 16.54
CA ALA A 205 31.95 16.83 16.21
C ALA A 205 30.76 16.33 15.37
N ALA A 206 29.78 17.20 15.05
CA ALA A 206 28.60 16.79 14.30
C ALA A 206 28.96 16.35 12.87
N THR A 207 28.53 15.15 12.50
CA THR A 207 28.70 14.56 11.15
C THR A 207 27.36 14.24 10.49
N SER A 208 26.24 14.55 11.15
CA SER A 208 24.91 14.30 10.62
C SER A 208 23.87 15.29 11.14
N LEU A 209 22.80 15.45 10.36
CA LEU A 209 21.63 16.28 10.65
C LEU A 209 20.37 15.49 10.32
N THR A 210 19.38 15.50 11.20
CA THR A 210 18.06 14.88 10.94
C THR A 210 17.01 15.97 10.79
N LEU A 211 16.33 15.97 9.64
CA LEU A 211 15.27 16.92 9.29
C LEU A 211 13.91 16.25 9.43
N ARG A 212 12.91 16.99 9.95
CA ARG A 212 11.52 16.54 9.94
C ARG A 212 10.95 16.63 8.53
N GLY A 213 10.28 15.56 8.07
CA GLY A 213 9.71 15.44 6.74
C GLY A 213 10.56 14.65 5.76
N ALA A 214 9.96 14.28 4.63
CA ALA A 214 10.63 13.63 3.50
C ALA A 214 11.14 14.68 2.51
N VAL A 215 12.44 14.98 2.54
CA VAL A 215 13.06 15.95 1.63
C VAL A 215 13.46 15.25 0.34
N ALA A 216 12.78 15.54 -0.76
CA ALA A 216 13.07 14.96 -2.08
C ALA A 216 14.10 15.77 -2.88
N GLY A 217 14.76 15.12 -3.84
CA GLY A 217 15.74 15.74 -4.74
C GLY A 217 17.06 16.06 -4.05
N LEU A 218 17.55 15.11 -3.25
CA LEU A 218 18.87 15.14 -2.63
C LEU A 218 19.75 14.13 -3.37
N ASP A 219 20.95 14.53 -3.71
CA ASP A 219 21.97 13.67 -4.30
C ASP A 219 23.26 13.75 -3.48
N ALA A 220 24.03 12.66 -3.47
CA ALA A 220 25.38 12.68 -2.91
C ALA A 220 26.24 13.74 -3.63
N GLY A 221 27.03 14.48 -2.89
CA GLY A 221 27.83 15.61 -3.36
C GLY A 221 27.07 16.95 -3.43
N THR A 222 25.76 16.98 -3.12
CA THR A 222 25.03 18.26 -3.09
C THR A 222 25.56 19.14 -1.95
N PRO A 223 25.87 20.44 -2.19
CA PRO A 223 26.31 21.32 -1.12
C PRO A 223 25.19 21.62 -0.11
N LEU A 224 25.53 21.44 1.16
CA LEU A 224 24.72 21.71 2.33
C LEU A 224 25.36 22.85 3.11
N LEU A 225 24.64 23.96 3.27
CA LEU A 225 25.01 25.05 4.15
C LEU A 225 24.28 24.89 5.48
N LEU A 226 25.04 24.74 6.55
CA LEU A 226 24.57 24.84 7.93
C LEU A 226 24.85 26.25 8.41
N GLY A 227 23.84 26.96 8.89
CA GLY A 227 23.97 28.34 9.37
C GLY A 227 23.44 28.48 10.78
N GLY A 228 24.09 29.29 11.60
CA GLY A 228 23.65 29.56 12.96
C GLY A 228 24.31 30.82 13.51
N ARG A 229 24.34 30.93 14.83
CA ARG A 229 25.08 31.97 15.53
C ARG A 229 26.04 31.36 16.53
N VAL A 230 27.25 31.91 16.63
CA VAL A 230 28.17 31.55 17.71
C VAL A 230 27.52 31.88 19.05
N PRO A 231 27.66 31.03 20.09
CA PRO A 231 27.19 31.36 21.43
C PRO A 231 27.70 32.73 21.89
N GLU A 232 26.87 33.51 22.60
CA GLU A 232 27.23 34.87 23.05
C GLU A 232 28.47 34.86 23.97
N GLU A 233 28.70 33.77 24.70
CA GLU A 233 29.89 33.57 25.56
C GLU A 233 31.21 33.47 24.75
N ASP A 234 31.14 33.03 23.49
CA ASP A 234 32.29 32.88 22.58
C ASP A 234 32.45 34.10 21.64
N GLY A 235 31.73 35.20 21.89
CA GLY A 235 31.84 36.46 21.14
C GLY A 235 30.71 36.73 20.14
N GLY A 236 29.77 35.79 19.99
CA GLY A 236 28.55 35.98 19.20
C GLY A 236 28.77 36.18 17.69
N GLY A 237 27.66 36.37 16.97
CA GLY A 237 27.66 36.66 15.54
C GLY A 237 27.32 35.46 14.63
N PRO A 238 27.08 35.71 13.33
CA PRO A 238 26.68 34.66 12.39
C PRO A 238 27.84 33.72 12.05
N VAL A 239 27.55 32.43 11.98
CA VAL A 239 28.50 31.38 11.56
C VAL A 239 27.85 30.47 10.52
N GLY A 240 28.67 29.97 9.58
CA GLY A 240 28.21 29.07 8.54
C GLY A 240 29.23 27.99 8.22
N PHE A 241 28.74 26.77 8.00
CA PHE A 241 29.55 25.61 7.64
C PHE A 241 29.04 25.04 6.32
N LEU A 242 29.92 24.95 5.33
CA LEU A 242 29.61 24.33 4.06
C LEU A 242 30.11 22.88 4.08
N ARG A 243 29.23 21.94 3.79
CA ARG A 243 29.54 20.51 3.67
C ARG A 243 28.94 19.94 2.38
N ALA A 244 29.47 18.82 1.92
CA ALA A 244 28.84 18.04 0.85
C ALA A 244 28.06 16.89 1.49
N ILE A 245 26.82 16.67 1.05
CA ILE A 245 26.03 15.51 1.49
C ILE A 245 26.74 14.25 1.03
N GLU A 246 27.16 13.41 1.95
CA GLU A 246 27.76 12.11 1.63
C GLU A 246 26.66 11.07 1.39
N ARG A 247 25.71 10.99 2.32
CA ARG A 247 24.59 10.06 2.27
C ARG A 247 23.34 10.71 2.85
N PHE A 248 22.20 10.27 2.35
CA PHE A 248 20.90 10.60 2.95
C PHE A 248 20.06 9.34 3.11
N GLU A 249 19.23 9.33 4.15
CA GLU A 249 18.35 8.21 4.49
C GLU A 249 16.98 8.71 4.90
N PHE A 250 15.93 8.04 4.42
CA PHE A 250 14.58 8.24 4.92
C PHE A 250 14.35 7.33 6.11
N LEU A 251 13.96 7.92 7.23
CA LEU A 251 13.68 7.24 8.49
C LEU A 251 12.23 7.48 8.88
N LEU A 252 11.71 6.61 9.72
CA LEU A 252 10.47 6.87 10.47
C LEU A 252 10.85 7.24 11.89
N GLY A 253 10.35 8.38 12.36
CA GLY A 253 10.47 8.78 13.75
C GLY A 253 9.66 7.89 14.67
N SER A 254 9.86 8.04 15.98
CA SER A 254 9.19 7.22 17.00
C SER A 254 7.66 7.35 16.98
N GLY A 255 7.13 8.46 16.45
CA GLY A 255 5.70 8.69 16.25
C GLY A 255 5.19 8.31 14.86
N GLY A 256 6.02 7.68 14.02
CA GLY A 256 5.69 7.34 12.63
C GLY A 256 5.79 8.50 11.64
N GLU A 257 6.28 9.66 12.08
CA GLU A 257 6.53 10.80 11.21
C GLU A 257 7.73 10.54 10.27
N PRO A 258 7.66 10.94 8.99
CA PRO A 258 8.80 10.80 8.08
C PRO A 258 9.92 11.75 8.51
N LEU A 259 11.15 11.24 8.54
CA LEU A 259 12.37 11.99 8.82
C LEU A 259 13.37 11.78 7.68
N THR A 260 14.22 12.77 7.43
CA THR A 260 15.34 12.67 6.49
C THR A 260 16.65 12.89 7.24
N ARG A 261 17.51 11.89 7.31
CA ARG A 261 18.86 12.03 7.87
C ARG A 261 19.86 12.32 6.76
N LEU A 262 20.68 13.35 6.95
CA LEU A 262 21.80 13.73 6.09
C LEU A 262 23.10 13.48 6.84
N THR A 263 24.10 12.92 6.17
CA THR A 263 25.45 12.77 6.74
C THR A 263 26.50 13.42 5.85
N TRP A 264 27.62 13.83 6.43
CA TRP A 264 28.77 14.38 5.74
C TRP A 264 30.08 13.86 6.34
N GLN A 265 31.16 14.03 5.59
CA GLN A 265 32.49 13.62 6.04
C GLN A 265 33.14 14.68 6.93
N GLY A 266 33.76 14.20 8.00
CA GLY A 266 34.58 14.99 8.90
C GLY A 266 33.79 15.90 9.84
N GLU A 267 34.49 16.38 10.85
CA GLU A 267 33.98 17.34 11.82
C GLU A 267 33.77 18.72 11.18
N LEU A 268 33.00 19.56 11.85
CA LEU A 268 32.78 20.95 11.48
C LEU A 268 33.98 21.82 11.86
N ASP A 269 34.16 22.90 11.10
CA ASP A 269 35.26 23.83 11.33
C ASP A 269 35.07 24.50 12.69
N GLY A 270 36.14 24.60 13.49
CA GLY A 270 36.04 25.08 14.86
C GLY A 270 35.67 24.02 15.90
N SER A 271 35.71 22.72 15.53
CA SER A 271 35.53 21.63 16.49
C SER A 271 36.53 21.64 17.63
N ARG A 272 36.01 21.40 18.84
CA ARG A 272 36.76 21.36 20.10
C ARG A 272 36.56 19.99 20.77
N PRO A 273 37.59 19.41 21.42
CA PRO A 273 37.54 18.04 21.96
C PRO A 273 36.51 17.82 23.08
N ASP A 274 36.12 18.89 23.76
CA ASP A 274 35.16 18.94 24.87
C ASP A 274 33.70 18.93 24.39
N GLY A 275 33.45 18.91 23.08
CA GLY A 275 32.10 18.87 22.53
C GLY A 275 31.36 20.19 22.69
N THR A 276 32.08 21.31 22.80
CA THR A 276 31.48 22.64 22.92
C THR A 276 30.54 22.91 21.74
N VAL A 277 29.48 23.64 22.03
CA VAL A 277 28.59 24.18 21.01
C VAL A 277 29.34 25.24 20.22
N ILE A 278 29.32 25.12 18.90
CA ILE A 278 29.94 26.07 17.97
C ILE A 278 28.91 26.93 17.25
N ALA A 279 27.63 26.51 17.25
CA ALA A 279 26.53 27.30 16.73
C ALA A 279 25.18 26.95 17.37
N ASP A 280 24.41 27.98 17.71
CA ASP A 280 23.00 27.92 18.12
C ASP A 280 22.08 28.45 17.02
N GLY A 281 20.77 28.19 17.13
CA GLY A 281 19.79 28.73 16.17
C GLY A 281 19.95 28.16 14.77
N LEU A 282 20.23 26.85 14.67
CA LEU A 282 20.59 26.16 13.44
C LEU A 282 19.50 26.24 12.35
N GLY A 283 19.90 26.74 11.19
CA GLY A 283 19.22 26.58 9.91
C GLY A 283 20.06 25.75 8.94
N ALA A 284 19.40 25.08 7.99
CA ALA A 284 20.06 24.31 6.95
C ALA A 284 19.49 24.64 5.57
N ALA A 285 20.35 24.81 4.58
CA ALA A 285 19.98 25.08 3.19
C ALA A 285 20.76 24.17 2.24
N VAL A 286 20.07 23.60 1.25
CA VAL A 286 20.68 22.80 0.19
C VAL A 286 20.85 23.66 -1.05
N LEU A 287 22.09 23.85 -1.51
CA LEU A 287 22.40 24.71 -2.65
C LEU A 287 22.34 23.91 -3.95
N ARG A 288 21.19 23.96 -4.61
CA ARG A 288 20.92 23.18 -5.85
C ARG A 288 21.37 23.85 -7.13
N ARG A 289 21.53 25.17 -7.11
CA ARG A 289 21.94 25.95 -8.29
C ARG A 289 23.41 26.29 -8.17
N ARG A 290 24.20 25.92 -9.18
CA ARG A 290 25.57 26.41 -9.32
C ARG A 290 25.51 27.75 -10.02
N CYS A 291 26.01 28.79 -9.36
CA CYS A 291 26.27 30.08 -9.97
C CYS A 291 27.75 30.11 -10.38
N GLN A 292 28.00 30.52 -11.60
CA GLN A 292 29.32 30.71 -12.16
C GLN A 292 29.63 32.21 -12.17
N LEU A 293 30.85 32.59 -11.81
CA LEU A 293 31.29 33.98 -11.98
C LEU A 293 31.37 34.30 -13.48
N PHE A 294 31.10 35.56 -13.82
CA PHE A 294 31.31 36.04 -15.18
C PHE A 294 32.77 35.79 -15.59
N GLY A 295 32.97 35.09 -16.70
CA GLY A 295 34.31 34.71 -17.19
C GLY A 295 34.88 33.40 -16.62
N CYS A 296 34.11 32.58 -15.89
CA CYS A 296 34.61 31.29 -15.41
C CYS A 296 35.00 30.30 -16.53
N ASP A 297 34.37 30.42 -17.71
CA ASP A 297 34.67 29.67 -18.92
C ASP A 297 35.55 30.49 -19.88
N ALA A 298 36.12 31.61 -19.42
CA ALA A 298 37.03 32.38 -20.26
C ALA A 298 38.29 31.54 -20.51
N PRO A 299 38.72 31.37 -21.77
CA PRO A 299 39.98 30.72 -22.08
C PRO A 299 41.12 31.48 -21.42
N ALA A 300 42.16 30.76 -20.97
CA ALA A 300 43.34 31.40 -20.42
C ALA A 300 43.93 32.35 -21.47
N TRP A 301 44.45 33.50 -21.03
CA TRP A 301 45.01 34.52 -21.93
C TRP A 301 46.13 33.94 -22.83
N SER A 302 46.85 32.94 -22.32
CA SER A 302 47.89 32.19 -23.05
C SER A 302 47.35 31.37 -24.22
N ASP A 303 46.07 30.98 -24.17
CA ASP A 303 45.43 30.08 -25.12
C ASP A 303 44.68 30.86 -26.20
N LEU A 304 44.65 32.19 -26.09
CA LEU A 304 44.06 33.08 -27.09
C LEU A 304 44.99 33.22 -28.31
N PRO A 305 44.43 33.15 -29.54
CA PRO A 305 45.18 33.46 -30.75
C PRO A 305 45.81 34.86 -30.71
N PRO A 306 47.05 35.04 -31.22
CA PRO A 306 47.81 36.29 -31.10
C PRO A 306 47.10 37.52 -31.70
N ASP A 307 46.30 37.31 -32.73
CA ASP A 307 45.47 38.31 -33.40
C ASP A 307 44.29 38.78 -32.54
N VAL A 308 43.71 37.88 -31.74
CA VAL A 308 42.65 38.20 -30.78
C VAL A 308 43.22 38.93 -29.57
N ALA A 309 44.32 38.45 -28.99
CA ALA A 309 44.99 39.09 -27.86
C ALA A 309 45.38 40.55 -28.15
N ARG A 310 45.87 40.83 -29.38
CA ARG A 310 46.25 42.19 -29.82
C ARG A 310 45.08 43.17 -29.91
N ARG A 311 43.85 42.70 -30.21
CA ARG A 311 42.66 43.56 -30.30
C ARG A 311 42.16 44.03 -28.93
N TYR A 312 42.43 43.25 -27.88
CA TYR A 312 42.03 43.57 -26.51
C TYR A 312 43.16 44.23 -25.70
N SER A 313 44.42 44.09 -26.11
CA SER A 313 45.55 44.80 -25.48
C SER A 313 45.65 46.28 -25.88
N SER A 314 44.93 46.72 -26.91
CA SER A 314 44.91 48.12 -27.38
C SER A 314 43.81 48.97 -26.74
N VAL A 315 43.06 48.42 -25.78
CA VAL A 315 42.03 49.13 -25.01
C VAL A 315 42.51 49.28 -23.57
N VAL A 316 43.57 50.06 -23.38
CA VAL A 316 43.98 50.69 -22.12
C VAL A 316 44.54 52.07 -22.46
#